data_AF-A0A8H3FKU4-F1
#
_entry.id   AF-A0A8H3FKU4-F1
#
_cell.length_a   1.000
_cell.length_b   1.000
_cell.length_c   1.000
_cell.angle_alpha   90.00
_cell.angle_beta   90.00
_cell.angle_gamma   90.00
#
_symmetry.space_group_name_H-M   'P 1'
#
loop_
_entity.id
_entity.type
_entity.pdbx_description
1 polymer ?
#
loop_
_entity_poly.entity_id
_entity_poly.type
_entity_poly.pdbx_seq_one_letter_code
_entity_poly.pdbx_strand_id
1 'polypeptide(L)'
;MYVEQLELKGFYMRAHSLGPNAASVANCKSLLRKKPTLPKDTRFADHLFTSTFDNVRDRNETRVIRDLAELIVPSAEDLCSRGELTVAGLIESVNEGWSHTEPITAVRPQPDFSVGFRRVAFTEQQLLKIRPILGDSRTQVSRFRATWYMYFPFLSCEVKCGMGALDIADRQNAHSMGIAVRAVTELFRLGGRGQEVDRKILAFSISHDDSSVRIYGYYPVIQLDQITYHRHRISGFDMQAADGKDRWTAYKFVKSVYQTWVPSHLERIRSVLDELPEDITRIDVPPAQHTGLSQQIGDSHISTSDVDALEEPENDSPSPVEPIPIHTPETSLSAIPTIPRQRGSPRRASGKRAR
;
A
#
# COMPACT_ATOMS: atom_id res chain seq x y z
N MET A 1 -16.74 -4.35 -8.35
CA MET A 1 -16.37 -3.04 -8.92
C MET A 1 -14.87 -2.72 -8.84
N TYR A 2 -14.25 -2.47 -7.68
CA TYR A 2 -12.85 -1.99 -7.66
C TYR A 2 -11.81 -2.96 -8.29
N VAL A 3 -11.91 -4.26 -8.00
CA VAL A 3 -11.01 -5.27 -8.60
C VAL A 3 -11.23 -5.36 -10.11
N GLU A 4 -12.47 -5.30 -10.58
CA GLU A 4 -12.80 -5.32 -12.02
C GLU A 4 -12.25 -4.09 -12.73
N GLN A 5 -12.27 -2.90 -12.09
CA GLN A 5 -11.65 -1.70 -12.64
C GLN A 5 -10.13 -1.87 -12.83
N LEU A 6 -9.44 -2.49 -11.87
CA LEU A 6 -8.02 -2.83 -12.01
C LEU A 6 -7.80 -3.82 -13.16
N GLU A 7 -8.61 -4.88 -13.24
CA GLU A 7 -8.49 -5.88 -14.31
C GLU A 7 -8.75 -5.29 -15.70
N LEU A 8 -9.72 -4.38 -15.84
CA LEU A 8 -9.98 -3.63 -17.08
C LEU A 8 -8.78 -2.78 -17.53
N LYS A 9 -7.92 -2.37 -16.58
CA LYS A 9 -6.67 -1.64 -16.85
C LYS A 9 -5.45 -2.56 -16.99
N GLY A 10 -5.66 -3.87 -16.99
CA GLY A 10 -4.61 -4.89 -17.14
C GLY A 10 -3.88 -5.24 -15.83
N PHE A 11 -4.43 -4.86 -14.66
CA PHE A 11 -3.87 -5.17 -13.35
C PHE A 11 -4.67 -6.28 -12.67
N TYR A 12 -4.05 -7.45 -12.52
CA TYR A 12 -4.70 -8.65 -12.01
C TYR A 12 -4.21 -8.99 -10.60
N MET A 13 -5.15 -9.14 -9.68
CA MET A 13 -4.89 -9.60 -8.31
C MET A 13 -4.67 -11.12 -8.22
N ARG A 14 -4.10 -11.73 -9.26
CA ARG A 14 -3.79 -13.15 -9.37
C ARG A 14 -2.52 -13.36 -10.18
N ALA A 15 -1.88 -14.50 -9.97
CA ALA A 15 -0.76 -14.91 -10.79
C ALA A 15 -1.22 -15.15 -12.22
N HIS A 16 -0.39 -14.74 -13.19
CA HIS A 16 -0.50 -15.20 -14.57
C HIS A 16 -0.23 -16.72 -14.63
N SER A 17 -0.79 -17.41 -15.63
CA SER A 17 -0.59 -18.86 -15.83
C SER A 17 0.89 -19.26 -15.93
N LEU A 18 1.72 -18.39 -16.52
CA LEU A 18 3.18 -18.58 -16.63
C LEU A 18 3.96 -18.25 -15.35
N GLY A 19 3.30 -17.64 -14.34
CA GLY A 19 3.94 -17.17 -13.11
C GLY A 19 5.04 -16.11 -13.31
N PRO A 20 5.66 -15.65 -12.22
CA PRO A 20 6.92 -14.90 -12.30
C PRO A 20 8.07 -15.82 -12.77
N ASN A 21 9.14 -15.23 -13.30
CA ASN A 21 10.30 -15.97 -13.76
C ASN A 21 11.01 -16.70 -12.60
N ALA A 22 11.64 -17.84 -12.92
CA ALA A 22 12.24 -18.72 -11.92
C ALA A 22 13.30 -18.03 -11.05
N ALA A 23 14.07 -17.10 -11.63
CA ALA A 23 15.05 -16.30 -10.91
C ALA A 23 14.40 -15.42 -9.84
N SER A 24 13.28 -14.77 -10.13
CA SER A 24 12.54 -13.95 -9.17
C SER A 24 11.96 -14.79 -8.04
N VAL A 25 11.42 -15.97 -8.34
CA VAL A 25 10.91 -16.92 -7.33
C VAL A 25 12.05 -17.40 -6.42
N ALA A 26 13.19 -17.77 -7.00
CA ALA A 26 14.36 -18.19 -6.25
C ALA A 26 14.89 -17.06 -5.35
N ASN A 27 14.91 -15.82 -5.86
CA ASN A 27 15.29 -14.64 -5.09
C ASN A 27 14.34 -14.42 -3.90
N CYS A 28 13.02 -14.45 -4.10
CA CYS A 28 12.05 -14.31 -3.01
C CYS A 28 12.23 -15.39 -1.92
N LYS A 29 12.49 -16.64 -2.32
CA LYS A 29 12.81 -17.73 -1.38
C LYS A 29 14.12 -17.47 -0.62
N SER A 30 15.12 -16.89 -1.28
CA SER A 30 16.38 -16.49 -0.66
C SER A 30 16.17 -15.37 0.37
N LEU A 31 15.39 -14.33 0.03
CA LEU A 31 15.04 -13.23 0.92
C LEU A 31 14.32 -13.71 2.19
N LEU A 32 13.40 -14.68 2.08
CA LEU A 32 12.73 -15.29 3.24
C LEU A 32 13.67 -16.09 4.15
N ARG A 33 14.73 -16.69 3.59
CA ARG A 33 15.68 -17.53 4.34
C ARG A 33 16.79 -16.74 5.01
N LYS A 34 17.04 -15.51 4.56
CA LYS A 34 18.04 -14.64 5.17
C LYS A 34 17.72 -14.36 6.63
N LYS A 35 18.79 -14.25 7.42
CA LYS A 35 18.73 -14.00 8.87
C LYS A 35 19.45 -12.69 9.17
N PRO A 36 18.89 -11.53 8.78
CA PRO A 36 19.47 -10.25 9.17
C PRO A 36 19.41 -10.08 10.69
N THR A 37 20.19 -9.11 11.19
CA THR A 37 20.15 -8.72 12.60
C THR A 37 18.74 -8.28 12.99
N LEU A 38 18.26 -8.79 14.13
CA LEU A 38 16.97 -8.42 14.70
C LEU A 38 17.14 -7.26 15.70
N PRO A 39 16.15 -6.37 15.82
CA PRO A 39 16.15 -5.34 16.84
C PRO A 39 16.01 -6.00 18.22
N LYS A 40 16.70 -5.41 19.21
CA LYS A 40 16.62 -5.84 20.61
C LYS A 40 15.53 -5.06 21.34
N ASP A 41 15.13 -5.57 22.50
CA ASP A 41 14.23 -4.87 23.43
C ASP A 41 12.92 -4.41 22.77
N THR A 42 12.30 -5.30 21.98
CA THR A 42 11.07 -5.03 21.23
C THR A 42 9.86 -5.74 21.81
N ARG A 43 8.67 -5.34 21.35
CA ARG A 43 7.40 -6.00 21.70
C ARG A 43 7.31 -7.48 21.23
N PHE A 44 8.18 -7.89 20.31
CA PHE A 44 8.29 -9.29 19.88
C PHE A 44 9.25 -10.14 20.75
N ALA A 45 9.85 -9.56 21.79
CA ALA A 45 10.65 -10.30 22.76
C ALA A 45 9.79 -11.33 23.51
N ASP A 46 10.36 -12.50 23.84
CA ASP A 46 9.61 -13.63 24.38
C ASP A 46 8.79 -13.30 25.64
N HIS A 47 9.34 -12.48 26.53
CA HIS A 47 8.65 -12.07 27.76
C HIS A 47 7.53 -11.03 27.55
N LEU A 48 7.47 -10.38 26.39
CA LEU A 48 6.44 -9.39 26.02
C LEU A 48 5.48 -9.90 24.95
N PHE A 49 5.78 -11.04 24.33
CA PHE A 49 5.10 -11.48 23.12
C PHE A 49 3.59 -11.66 23.36
N THR A 50 3.21 -12.50 24.33
CA THR A 50 1.79 -12.74 24.65
C THR A 50 1.06 -11.47 25.04
N SER A 51 1.63 -10.66 25.93
CA SER A 51 0.99 -9.42 26.40
C SER A 51 0.87 -8.37 25.29
N THR A 52 1.80 -8.35 24.34
CA THR A 52 1.72 -7.48 23.15
C THR A 52 0.49 -7.80 22.33
N PHE A 53 0.27 -9.08 22.01
CA PHE A 53 -0.88 -9.50 21.20
C PHE A 53 -2.21 -9.36 21.96
N ASP A 54 -2.24 -9.63 23.27
CA ASP A 54 -3.44 -9.36 24.08
C ASP A 54 -3.78 -7.85 24.12
N ASN A 55 -2.78 -6.97 24.04
CA ASN A 55 -3.00 -5.53 24.05
C ASN A 55 -3.47 -4.97 22.71
N VAL A 56 -3.05 -5.56 21.58
CA VAL A 56 -3.45 -5.12 20.23
C VAL A 56 -4.71 -5.80 19.71
N ARG A 57 -5.11 -6.94 20.29
CA ARG A 57 -6.34 -7.64 19.92
C ARG A 57 -7.56 -6.72 20.06
N ASP A 58 -8.42 -6.75 19.06
CA ASP A 58 -9.66 -5.96 18.97
C ASP A 58 -9.44 -4.44 19.08
N ARG A 59 -8.22 -3.97 18.78
CA ARG A 59 -7.91 -2.53 18.72
C ARG A 59 -8.04 -1.99 17.30
N ASN A 60 -8.05 -0.67 17.19
CA ASN A 60 -8.13 0.02 15.91
C ASN A 60 -6.81 -0.05 15.12
N GLU A 61 -6.89 0.29 13.84
CA GLU A 61 -5.77 0.31 12.90
C GLU A 61 -4.58 1.13 13.40
N THR A 62 -4.84 2.33 13.94
CA THR A 62 -3.81 3.20 14.54
C THR A 62 -3.04 2.50 15.65
N ARG A 63 -3.71 1.72 16.49
CA ARG A 63 -3.06 0.99 17.58
C ARG A 63 -2.18 -0.14 17.04
N VAL A 64 -2.65 -0.86 16.03
CA VAL A 64 -1.89 -1.93 15.37
C VAL A 64 -0.66 -1.36 14.67
N ILE A 65 -0.81 -0.26 13.92
CA ILE A 65 0.30 0.43 13.26
C ILE A 65 1.36 0.83 14.30
N ARG A 66 0.95 1.53 15.36
CA ARG A 66 1.88 2.02 16.39
C ARG A 66 2.66 0.90 17.10
N ASP A 67 2.00 -0.21 17.39
CA ASP A 67 2.60 -1.26 18.21
C ASP A 67 3.35 -2.32 17.38
N LEU A 68 2.92 -2.59 16.15
CA LEU A 68 3.42 -3.71 15.33
C LEU A 68 4.12 -3.31 14.02
N ALA A 69 3.79 -2.18 13.38
CA ALA A 69 4.18 -1.93 11.99
C ALA A 69 5.69 -2.02 11.77
N GLU A 70 6.52 -1.37 12.60
CA GLU A 70 7.98 -1.40 12.47
C GLU A 70 8.61 -2.78 12.75
N LEU A 71 7.89 -3.65 13.48
CA LEU A 71 8.30 -5.03 13.74
C LEU A 71 7.91 -5.98 12.60
N ILE A 72 7.18 -5.48 11.60
CA ILE A 72 6.76 -6.21 10.39
C ILE A 72 7.46 -5.61 9.16
N VAL A 73 7.42 -4.29 9.02
CA VAL A 73 8.02 -3.50 7.94
C VAL A 73 8.95 -2.45 8.58
N PRO A 74 10.25 -2.74 8.75
CA PRO A 74 11.17 -1.77 9.32
C PRO A 74 11.31 -0.52 8.44
N SER A 75 11.56 0.61 9.10
CA SER A 75 11.97 1.86 8.43
C SER A 75 13.35 1.68 7.78
N ALA A 76 13.39 1.79 6.46
CA ALA A 76 14.60 1.95 5.66
C ALA A 76 15.41 3.20 6.04
N GLU A 77 14.77 4.32 6.42
CA GLU A 77 15.45 5.56 6.81
C GLU A 77 16.16 5.42 8.15
N ASP A 78 15.52 4.77 9.13
CA ASP A 78 16.15 4.41 10.40
C ASP A 78 17.31 3.43 10.19
N LEU A 79 17.10 2.39 9.38
CA LEU A 79 18.16 1.43 9.06
C LEU A 79 19.33 2.12 8.33
N CYS A 80 19.06 3.10 7.47
CA CYS A 80 20.10 3.91 6.82
C CYS A 80 20.85 4.78 7.84
N SER A 81 20.12 5.45 8.75
CA SER A 81 20.70 6.30 9.80
C SER A 81 21.59 5.51 10.77
N ARG A 82 21.26 4.23 10.99
CA ARG A 82 22.06 3.29 11.80
C ARG A 82 23.25 2.67 11.03
N GLY A 83 23.41 2.99 9.75
CA GLY A 83 24.45 2.40 8.90
C GLY A 83 24.23 0.92 8.54
N GLU A 84 22.99 0.43 8.65
CA GLU A 84 22.63 -0.96 8.36
C GLU A 84 22.30 -1.23 6.89
N LEU A 85 22.16 -0.17 6.09
CA LEU A 85 21.93 -0.22 4.65
C LEU A 85 23.12 0.39 3.90
N THR A 86 23.50 -0.25 2.78
CA THR A 86 24.56 0.22 1.90
C THR A 86 24.07 1.20 0.84
N VAL A 87 22.79 1.13 0.47
CA VAL A 87 22.18 1.99 -0.53
C VAL A 87 21.67 3.26 0.12
N ALA A 88 22.30 4.39 -0.21
CA ALA A 88 21.79 5.70 0.13
C ALA A 88 20.62 6.10 -0.78
N GLY A 89 19.79 7.02 -0.30
CA GLY A 89 18.71 7.60 -1.10
C GLY A 89 17.42 6.77 -1.11
N LEU A 90 17.20 5.92 -0.11
CA LEU A 90 15.84 5.43 0.18
C LEU A 90 15.03 6.53 0.87
N ILE A 91 13.72 6.49 0.68
CA ILE A 91 12.76 7.39 1.33
C ILE A 91 11.47 6.66 1.61
N GLU A 92 10.87 7.03 2.73
CA GLU A 92 9.57 6.55 3.15
C GLU A 92 8.48 7.56 2.90
N SER A 93 7.27 7.05 2.76
CA SER A 93 6.06 7.82 2.91
C SER A 93 5.13 7.07 3.85
N VAL A 94 4.52 7.78 4.79
CA VAL A 94 3.68 7.21 5.86
C VAL A 94 2.31 7.84 5.75
N ASN A 95 1.32 7.07 5.27
CA ASN A 95 -0.05 7.51 5.08
C ASN A 95 -0.17 8.81 4.24
N GLU A 96 0.69 9.01 3.23
CA GLU A 96 0.54 10.13 2.29
C GLU A 96 -0.01 9.64 0.95
N GLY A 97 -0.92 10.46 0.41
CA GLY A 97 -1.49 10.20 -0.91
C GLY A 97 -0.43 10.28 -2.00
N TRP A 98 -0.45 9.30 -2.91
CA TRP A 98 0.37 9.30 -4.10
C TRP A 98 -0.21 10.27 -5.14
N SER A 99 -0.05 11.58 -4.89
CA SER A 99 -0.62 12.66 -5.71
C SER A 99 0.20 13.01 -6.95
N HIS A 100 1.43 12.53 -7.05
CA HIS A 100 2.33 12.79 -8.18
C HIS A 100 2.39 11.60 -9.15
N THR A 101 1.41 10.70 -9.08
CA THR A 101 1.33 9.52 -9.93
C THR A 101 0.24 9.64 -10.99
N GLU A 102 0.47 9.08 -12.18
CA GLU A 102 -0.62 8.89 -13.15
C GLU A 102 -1.58 7.82 -12.60
N PRO A 103 -2.87 8.13 -12.39
CA PRO A 103 -3.80 7.19 -11.77
C PRO A 103 -4.08 5.96 -12.67
N ILE A 104 -4.28 4.78 -12.05
CA ILE A 104 -4.87 3.62 -12.76
C ILE A 104 -6.40 3.72 -12.75
N THR A 105 -6.96 4.15 -11.62
CA THR A 105 -8.41 4.40 -11.40
C THR A 105 -8.60 5.78 -10.77
N ALA A 106 -9.84 6.25 -10.63
CA ALA A 106 -10.12 7.53 -9.98
C ALA A 106 -9.67 7.61 -8.50
N VAL A 107 -9.48 6.47 -7.85
CA VAL A 107 -9.03 6.40 -6.46
C VAL A 107 -7.54 6.69 -6.38
N ARG A 108 -7.14 7.68 -5.58
CA ARG A 108 -5.72 7.96 -5.29
C ARG A 108 -5.18 6.93 -4.29
N PRO A 109 -4.09 6.22 -4.58
CA PRO A 109 -3.43 5.37 -3.60
C PRO A 109 -2.89 6.19 -2.43
N GLN A 110 -2.97 5.64 -1.22
CA GLN A 110 -2.43 6.23 0.00
C GLN A 110 -2.02 5.09 0.96
N PRO A 111 -0.88 4.44 0.71
CA PRO A 111 -0.42 3.35 1.57
C PRO A 111 -0.13 3.85 2.99
N ASP A 112 -0.43 3.03 4.00
CA ASP A 112 -0.05 3.30 5.39
C ASP A 112 1.47 3.46 5.54
N PHE A 113 2.23 2.71 4.73
CA PHE A 113 3.68 2.87 4.61
C PHE A 113 4.13 2.50 3.19
N SER A 114 5.11 3.21 2.64
CA SER A 114 5.72 2.86 1.36
C SER A 114 7.18 3.30 1.28
N VAL A 115 7.93 2.62 0.40
CA VAL A 115 9.36 2.92 0.17
C VAL A 115 9.65 3.03 -1.31
N GLY A 116 10.44 4.03 -1.65
CA GLY A 116 11.01 4.23 -2.97
C GLY A 116 12.38 4.89 -2.89
N PHE A 117 12.74 5.57 -3.97
CA PHE A 117 14.04 6.24 -4.10
C PHE A 117 13.87 7.77 -4.05
N ARG A 118 14.74 8.44 -3.29
CA ARG A 118 14.90 9.90 -3.34
C ARG A 118 15.48 10.31 -4.69
N ARG A 119 15.32 11.59 -5.03
CA ARG A 119 16.02 12.23 -6.16
C ARG A 119 17.53 11.92 -6.16
N VAL A 120 18.18 11.99 -4.99
CA VAL A 120 19.62 11.75 -4.83
C VAL A 120 20.08 10.32 -5.15
N ALA A 121 19.13 9.38 -5.32
CA ALA A 121 19.43 8.05 -5.84
C ALA A 121 19.70 8.07 -7.35
N PHE A 122 19.59 9.19 -8.05
CA PHE A 122 19.84 9.31 -9.48
C PHE A 122 20.76 10.50 -9.76
N THR A 123 21.55 10.40 -10.84
CA THR A 123 22.36 11.53 -11.31
C THR A 123 21.47 12.58 -11.98
N GLU A 124 21.93 13.82 -12.02
CA GLU A 124 21.23 14.89 -12.75
C GLU A 124 21.01 14.51 -14.23
N GLN A 125 22.00 13.88 -14.86
CA GLN A 125 21.89 13.40 -16.25
C GLN A 125 20.80 12.33 -16.42
N GLN A 126 20.71 11.37 -15.50
CA GLN A 126 19.66 10.34 -15.52
C GLN A 126 18.26 10.97 -15.39
N LEU A 127 18.10 11.94 -14.50
CA LEU A 127 16.82 12.61 -14.27
C LEU A 127 16.42 13.55 -15.41
N LEU A 128 17.40 14.21 -16.05
CA LEU A 128 17.15 15.06 -17.22
C LEU A 128 16.55 14.28 -18.38
N LYS A 129 17.02 13.05 -18.62
CA LYS A 129 16.52 12.20 -19.71
C LYS A 129 15.05 11.82 -19.55
N ILE A 130 14.58 11.58 -18.32
CA ILE A 130 13.16 11.28 -18.06
C ILE A 130 12.33 12.52 -17.76
N ARG A 131 12.94 13.72 -17.67
CA ARG A 131 12.22 14.97 -17.39
C ARG A 131 11.03 15.21 -18.33
N PRO A 132 11.12 14.98 -19.66
CA PRO A 132 9.97 15.17 -20.56
C PRO A 132 8.74 14.32 -20.22
N ILE A 133 8.93 13.19 -19.51
CA ILE A 133 7.88 12.24 -19.13
C ILE A 133 7.61 12.23 -17.61
N LEU A 134 8.28 13.10 -16.84
CA LEU A 134 8.07 13.27 -15.40
C LEU A 134 6.83 14.15 -15.06
N GLY A 135 5.97 14.42 -16.05
CA GLY A 135 4.83 15.34 -15.94
C GLY A 135 5.22 16.78 -16.28
N ASP A 136 4.28 17.55 -16.81
CA ASP A 136 4.46 19.01 -16.95
C ASP A 136 4.31 19.71 -15.59
N SER A 137 4.74 20.97 -15.50
CA SER A 137 4.64 21.77 -14.27
C SER A 137 3.19 22.06 -13.84
N ARG A 138 2.19 21.80 -14.70
CA ARG A 138 0.78 22.08 -14.44
C ARG A 138 0.06 20.91 -13.77
N THR A 139 0.36 19.69 -14.19
CA THR A 139 -0.31 18.48 -13.70
C THR A 139 0.41 17.87 -12.52
N GLN A 140 1.74 18.05 -12.42
CA GLN A 140 2.62 17.43 -11.41
C GLN A 140 2.55 15.88 -11.33
N VAL A 141 1.75 15.21 -12.17
CA VAL A 141 1.64 13.74 -12.19
C VAL A 141 2.69 13.12 -13.10
N SER A 142 3.24 11.99 -12.67
CA SER A 142 4.30 11.28 -13.35
C SER A 142 4.07 9.78 -13.29
N ARG A 143 4.49 9.04 -14.32
CA ARG A 143 4.52 7.58 -14.23
C ARG A 143 5.60 7.06 -13.29
N PHE A 144 6.59 7.87 -12.94
CA PHE A 144 7.79 7.43 -12.21
C PHE A 144 7.84 7.92 -10.78
N ARG A 145 6.83 8.66 -10.32
CA ARG A 145 6.75 9.19 -8.95
C ARG A 145 5.44 8.80 -8.27
N ALA A 146 5.54 8.53 -6.98
CA ALA A 146 4.39 8.35 -6.09
C ALA A 146 4.01 9.70 -5.46
N THR A 147 4.97 10.30 -4.77
CA THR A 147 4.88 11.64 -4.16
C THR A 147 5.88 12.57 -4.85
N TRP A 148 5.92 13.86 -4.47
CA TRP A 148 6.86 14.82 -5.07
C TRP A 148 8.33 14.43 -4.85
N TYR A 149 8.63 13.66 -3.80
CA TYR A 149 9.99 13.27 -3.40
C TYR A 149 10.33 11.78 -3.66
N MET A 150 9.34 10.92 -3.93
CA MET A 150 9.53 9.46 -4.07
C MET A 150 9.45 9.02 -5.53
N TYR A 151 10.60 8.61 -6.07
CA TYR A 151 10.76 8.01 -7.40
C TYR A 151 10.75 6.49 -7.32
N PHE A 152 10.15 5.84 -8.30
CA PHE A 152 10.11 4.38 -8.46
C PHE A 152 9.83 3.65 -7.12
N PRO A 153 8.64 3.83 -6.53
CA PRO A 153 8.26 3.07 -5.34
C PRO A 153 8.37 1.56 -5.63
N PHE A 154 8.76 0.77 -4.65
CA PHE A 154 8.92 -0.67 -4.80
C PHE A 154 8.38 -1.48 -3.62
N LEU A 155 7.94 -0.82 -2.55
CA LEU A 155 7.34 -1.45 -1.38
C LEU A 155 6.12 -0.64 -0.93
N SER A 156 5.00 -1.31 -0.67
CA SER A 156 3.89 -0.74 0.09
C SER A 156 3.47 -1.68 1.23
N CYS A 157 2.92 -1.09 2.28
CA CYS A 157 2.29 -1.79 3.37
C CYS A 157 0.91 -1.18 3.65
N GLU A 158 -0.06 -2.05 3.90
CA GLU A 158 -1.41 -1.70 4.32
C GLU A 158 -1.74 -2.50 5.58
N VAL A 159 -2.18 -1.77 6.60
CA VAL A 159 -2.67 -2.31 7.86
C VAL A 159 -4.17 -2.18 7.85
N LYS A 160 -4.90 -3.26 8.11
CA LYS A 160 -6.36 -3.18 8.23
C LYS A 160 -6.80 -4.06 9.38
N CYS A 161 -7.81 -3.63 10.14
CA CYS A 161 -8.35 -4.37 11.28
C CYS A 161 -9.78 -4.84 11.03
N GLY A 162 -10.17 -5.99 11.59
CA GLY A 162 -11.52 -6.53 11.52
C GLY A 162 -11.77 -7.58 10.43
N MET A 163 -13.01 -8.03 10.30
CA MET A 163 -13.36 -9.10 9.36
C MET A 163 -13.19 -8.67 7.90
N GLY A 164 -12.46 -9.47 7.10
CA GLY A 164 -12.18 -9.19 5.69
C GLY A 164 -11.14 -8.08 5.46
N ALA A 165 -10.52 -7.56 6.52
CA ALA A 165 -9.56 -6.47 6.49
C ALA A 165 -8.38 -6.72 5.54
N LEU A 166 -7.80 -7.92 5.59
CA LEU A 166 -6.65 -8.25 4.73
C LEU A 166 -6.99 -8.29 3.25
N ASP A 167 -8.24 -8.58 2.87
CA ASP A 167 -8.64 -8.54 1.46
C ASP A 167 -8.77 -7.11 0.96
N ILE A 168 -9.11 -6.15 1.84
CA ILE A 168 -9.09 -4.72 1.54
C ILE A 168 -7.65 -4.24 1.40
N ALA A 169 -6.79 -4.56 2.37
CA ALA A 169 -5.35 -4.26 2.32
C ALA A 169 -4.70 -4.78 1.04
N ASP A 170 -5.01 -6.03 0.67
CA ASP A 170 -4.53 -6.67 -0.56
C ASP A 170 -4.95 -5.92 -1.83
N ARG A 171 -6.15 -5.33 -1.87
CA ARG A 171 -6.66 -4.54 -3.00
C ARG A 171 -5.96 -3.19 -3.12
N GLN A 172 -5.78 -2.50 -2.00
CA GLN A 172 -5.09 -1.20 -1.97
C GLN A 172 -3.61 -1.37 -2.35
N ASN A 173 -2.93 -2.35 -1.75
CA ASN A 173 -1.57 -2.74 -2.12
C ASN A 173 -1.44 -3.13 -3.60
N ALA A 174 -2.43 -3.84 -4.17
CA ALA A 174 -2.40 -4.20 -5.58
C ALA A 174 -2.48 -2.98 -6.52
N HIS A 175 -3.22 -1.93 -6.14
CA HIS A 175 -3.24 -0.68 -6.90
C HIS A 175 -1.87 0.00 -6.83
N SER A 176 -1.35 0.24 -5.62
CA SER A 176 -0.05 0.90 -5.40
C SER A 176 1.08 0.18 -6.12
N MET A 177 1.15 -1.15 -6.00
CA MET A 177 2.19 -1.93 -6.65
C MET A 177 1.97 -2.10 -8.16
N GLY A 178 0.73 -2.01 -8.65
CA GLY A 178 0.46 -1.90 -10.08
C GLY A 178 1.16 -0.67 -10.67
N ILE A 179 1.00 0.49 -10.04
CA ILE A 179 1.66 1.74 -10.44
C ILE A 179 3.19 1.58 -10.42
N ALA A 180 3.73 1.05 -9.33
CA ALA A 180 5.17 0.81 -9.17
C ALA A 180 5.74 -0.06 -10.30
N VAL A 181 5.11 -1.20 -10.58
CA VAL A 181 5.58 -2.13 -11.62
C VAL A 181 5.41 -1.53 -13.02
N ARG A 182 4.32 -0.80 -13.28
CA ARG A 182 4.13 -0.08 -14.56
C ARG A 182 5.26 0.92 -14.79
N ALA A 183 5.62 1.73 -13.79
CA ALA A 183 6.69 2.71 -13.87
C ALA A 183 8.00 2.10 -14.37
N VAL A 184 8.44 1.00 -13.73
CA VAL A 184 9.67 0.32 -14.12
C VAL A 184 9.50 -0.35 -15.49
N THR A 185 8.36 -0.96 -15.77
CA THR A 185 8.14 -1.65 -17.05
C THR A 185 8.20 -0.69 -18.24
N GLU A 186 7.57 0.47 -18.12
CA GLU A 186 7.60 1.50 -19.16
C GLU A 186 9.00 2.08 -19.37
N LEU A 187 9.76 2.32 -18.29
CA LEU A 187 11.16 2.74 -18.40
C LEU A 187 11.98 1.74 -19.23
N PHE A 188 11.84 0.44 -18.97
CA PHE A 188 12.57 -0.59 -19.71
C PHE A 188 12.11 -0.67 -21.16
N ARG A 189 10.82 -0.45 -21.45
CA ARG A 189 10.34 -0.37 -22.83
C ARG A 189 10.91 0.83 -23.59
N LEU A 190 10.99 1.99 -22.95
CA LEU A 190 11.63 3.17 -23.54
C LEU A 190 13.09 2.91 -23.91
N GLY A 191 13.80 2.12 -23.10
CA GLY A 191 15.17 1.69 -23.42
C GLY A 191 15.29 0.52 -24.40
N GLY A 192 14.19 0.00 -24.97
CA GLY A 192 14.22 -1.20 -25.82
C GLY A 192 14.55 -2.50 -25.07
N ARG A 193 14.53 -2.47 -23.73
CA ARG A 193 14.96 -3.53 -22.80
C ARG A 193 13.79 -4.19 -22.08
N GLY A 194 12.56 -4.07 -22.61
CA GLY A 194 11.33 -4.60 -21.98
C GLY A 194 11.41 -6.09 -21.62
N GLN A 195 12.08 -6.90 -22.43
CA GLN A 195 12.23 -8.35 -22.17
C GLN A 195 13.04 -8.66 -20.90
N GLU A 196 13.89 -7.75 -20.41
CA GLU A 196 14.64 -7.95 -19.16
C GLU A 196 13.77 -7.96 -17.91
N VAL A 197 12.58 -7.35 -18.01
CA VAL A 197 11.62 -7.25 -16.92
C VAL A 197 10.42 -8.16 -17.09
N ASP A 198 10.29 -8.88 -18.22
CA ASP A 198 9.22 -9.85 -18.41
C ASP A 198 9.22 -10.90 -17.28
N ARG A 199 8.06 -11.01 -16.62
CA ARG A 199 7.80 -11.87 -15.48
C ARG A 199 8.74 -11.65 -14.29
N LYS A 200 9.47 -10.54 -14.23
CA LYS A 200 10.38 -10.22 -13.13
C LYS A 200 9.61 -9.58 -11.99
N ILE A 201 9.87 -10.00 -10.75
CA ILE A 201 9.30 -9.30 -9.58
C ILE A 201 10.03 -7.96 -9.41
N LEU A 202 9.27 -6.87 -9.53
CA LEU A 202 9.77 -5.49 -9.52
C LEU A 202 9.30 -4.69 -8.31
N ALA A 203 8.32 -5.19 -7.55
CA ALA A 203 7.84 -4.54 -6.34
C ALA A 203 7.23 -5.56 -5.38
N PHE A 204 7.07 -5.18 -4.12
CA PHE A 204 6.56 -6.02 -3.04
C PHE A 204 5.45 -5.31 -2.26
N SER A 205 4.52 -6.08 -1.70
CA SER A 205 3.60 -5.54 -0.71
C SER A 205 3.51 -6.42 0.52
N ILE A 206 3.19 -5.75 1.64
CA ILE A 206 2.88 -6.37 2.92
C ILE A 206 1.46 -5.95 3.31
N SER A 207 0.59 -6.92 3.55
CA SER A 207 -0.73 -6.67 4.13
C SER A 207 -0.73 -7.30 5.51
N HIS A 208 -1.11 -6.57 6.56
CA HIS A 208 -1.23 -7.16 7.89
C HIS A 208 -2.38 -6.61 8.72
N ASP A 209 -2.75 -7.37 9.75
CA ASP A 209 -3.66 -6.97 10.81
C ASP A 209 -2.96 -7.14 12.17
N ASP A 210 -3.73 -7.29 13.24
CA ASP A 210 -3.24 -7.54 14.60
C ASP A 210 -2.67 -8.95 14.82
N SER A 211 -2.83 -9.86 13.85
CA SER A 211 -2.48 -11.28 13.98
C SER A 211 -1.72 -11.86 12.79
N SER A 212 -2.00 -11.40 11.58
CA SER A 212 -1.70 -12.10 10.33
C SER A 212 -0.96 -11.20 9.36
N VAL A 213 -0.06 -11.79 8.57
CA VAL A 213 0.70 -11.09 7.53
C VAL A 213 0.58 -11.83 6.20
N ARG A 214 0.49 -11.09 5.09
CA ARG A 214 0.58 -11.59 3.72
C ARG A 214 1.66 -10.80 2.97
N ILE A 215 2.49 -11.51 2.20
CA ILE A 215 3.59 -10.94 1.42
C ILE A 215 3.36 -11.27 -0.05
N TYR A 216 3.38 -10.26 -0.91
CA TYR A 216 3.25 -10.41 -2.36
C TYR A 216 4.43 -9.80 -3.11
N GLY A 217 4.76 -10.37 -4.26
CA GLY A 217 5.63 -9.77 -5.26
C GLY A 217 4.84 -9.48 -6.55
N TYR A 218 5.12 -8.36 -7.20
CA TYR A 218 4.40 -7.90 -8.38
C TYR A 218 5.31 -7.86 -9.60
N TYR A 219 4.77 -8.26 -10.76
CA TYR A 219 5.55 -8.46 -11.98
C TYR A 219 4.72 -8.16 -13.24
N PRO A 220 5.34 -7.68 -14.34
CA PRO A 220 4.68 -7.55 -15.61
C PRO A 220 4.72 -8.87 -16.39
N VAL A 221 3.79 -9.05 -17.32
CA VAL A 221 3.83 -10.07 -18.38
C VAL A 221 3.72 -9.31 -19.69
N ILE A 222 4.73 -9.46 -20.54
CA ILE A 222 4.86 -8.72 -21.80
C ILE A 222 4.67 -9.71 -22.94
N GLN A 223 3.56 -9.59 -23.66
CA GLN A 223 3.22 -10.43 -24.80
C GLN A 223 2.92 -9.54 -26.01
N LEU A 224 3.76 -9.60 -27.03
CA LEU A 224 3.69 -8.70 -28.19
C LEU A 224 3.71 -7.24 -27.70
N ASP A 225 2.64 -6.49 -27.95
CA ASP A 225 2.46 -5.09 -27.53
C ASP A 225 1.56 -4.93 -26.29
N GLN A 226 1.07 -6.04 -25.71
CA GLN A 226 0.23 -6.04 -24.52
C GLN A 226 1.06 -6.27 -23.27
N ILE A 227 0.75 -5.47 -22.24
CA ILE A 227 1.36 -5.59 -20.92
C ILE A 227 0.25 -5.76 -19.91
N THR A 228 0.39 -6.82 -19.11
CA THR A 228 -0.48 -7.07 -17.97
C THR A 228 0.36 -7.19 -16.72
N TYR A 229 -0.21 -6.82 -15.58
CA TYR A 229 0.50 -6.76 -14.30
C TYR A 229 -0.15 -7.73 -13.34
N HIS A 230 0.67 -8.54 -12.70
CA HIS A 230 0.23 -9.66 -11.88
C HIS A 230 0.92 -9.64 -10.52
N ARG A 231 0.33 -10.37 -9.57
CA ARG A 231 0.95 -10.63 -8.26
C ARG A 231 1.20 -12.11 -8.04
N HIS A 232 2.24 -12.38 -7.26
CA HIS A 232 2.61 -13.70 -6.76
C HIS A 232 2.60 -13.68 -5.24
N ARG A 233 1.85 -14.59 -4.60
CA ARG A 233 1.88 -14.75 -3.15
C ARG A 233 3.21 -15.37 -2.75
N ILE A 234 4.04 -14.62 -2.06
CA ILE A 234 5.36 -15.06 -1.57
C ILE A 234 5.19 -15.82 -0.25
N SER A 235 4.39 -15.29 0.66
CA SER A 235 4.13 -15.91 1.96
C SER A 235 2.81 -15.41 2.56
N GLY A 236 2.30 -16.13 3.54
CA GLY A 236 1.34 -15.60 4.49
C GLY A 236 1.22 -16.50 5.70
N PHE A 237 1.11 -15.91 6.88
CA PHE A 237 1.23 -16.60 8.15
C PHE A 237 0.53 -15.81 9.26
N ASP A 238 0.15 -16.53 10.32
CA ASP A 238 -0.28 -15.98 11.59
C ASP A 238 0.98 -15.78 12.46
N MET A 239 1.13 -14.59 13.03
CA MET A 239 2.29 -14.18 13.81
C MET A 239 2.35 -14.87 15.17
N GLN A 240 1.23 -15.32 15.73
CA GLN A 240 1.10 -16.00 17.02
C GLN A 240 1.15 -17.53 16.89
N ALA A 241 0.86 -18.08 15.71
CA ALA A 241 0.92 -19.51 15.45
C ALA A 241 2.29 -20.12 15.80
N ALA A 242 2.26 -21.37 16.27
CA ALA A 242 3.45 -22.13 16.70
C ALA A 242 4.36 -21.32 17.65
N ASP A 243 3.77 -20.76 18.70
CA ASP A 243 4.45 -19.95 19.73
C ASP A 243 5.25 -18.77 19.16
N GLY A 244 4.68 -18.14 18.14
CA GLY A 244 5.27 -16.99 17.47
C GLY A 244 6.51 -17.29 16.65
N LYS A 245 6.67 -18.52 16.17
CA LYS A 245 7.84 -18.94 15.35
C LYS A 245 8.06 -18.03 14.14
N ASP A 246 6.98 -17.54 13.52
CA ASP A 246 7.02 -16.72 12.31
C ASP A 246 6.92 -15.21 12.58
N ARG A 247 6.92 -14.76 13.85
CA ARG A 247 6.77 -13.34 14.23
C ARG A 247 7.75 -12.41 13.50
N TRP A 248 8.99 -12.87 13.28
CA TRP A 248 10.03 -12.08 12.62
C TRP A 248 10.10 -12.24 11.10
N THR A 249 9.23 -13.05 10.49
CA THR A 249 9.36 -13.45 9.08
C THR A 249 9.23 -12.25 8.13
N ALA A 250 8.25 -11.37 8.35
CA ALA A 250 8.09 -10.16 7.53
C ALA A 250 9.25 -9.18 7.70
N TYR A 251 9.64 -8.90 8.95
CA TYR A 251 10.77 -8.03 9.25
C TYR A 251 12.05 -8.47 8.52
N LYS A 252 12.39 -9.75 8.65
CA LYS A 252 13.58 -10.33 8.01
C LYS A 252 13.48 -10.24 6.49
N PHE A 253 12.29 -10.49 5.93
CA PHE A 253 12.06 -10.39 4.49
C PHE A 253 12.29 -8.95 4.00
N VAL A 254 11.63 -7.96 4.59
CA VAL A 254 11.71 -6.55 4.20
C VAL A 254 13.13 -6.02 4.37
N LYS A 255 13.77 -6.28 5.52
CA LYS A 255 15.17 -5.91 5.75
C LYS A 255 16.10 -6.54 4.71
N SER A 256 15.85 -7.79 4.32
CA SER A 256 16.58 -8.45 3.23
C SER A 256 16.30 -7.81 1.87
N VAL A 257 15.06 -7.39 1.59
CA VAL A 257 14.74 -6.64 0.37
C VAL A 257 15.62 -5.40 0.28
N TYR A 258 15.69 -4.59 1.35
CA TYR A 258 16.53 -3.39 1.39
C TYR A 258 18.03 -3.70 1.24
N GLN A 259 18.53 -4.73 1.92
CA GLN A 259 19.97 -5.01 1.93
C GLN A 259 20.47 -5.69 0.66
N THR A 260 19.60 -6.40 -0.09
CA THR A 260 20.07 -7.31 -1.15
C THR A 260 19.34 -7.16 -2.46
N TRP A 261 18.04 -6.87 -2.46
CA TRP A 261 17.29 -6.74 -3.69
C TRP A 261 17.32 -5.30 -4.22
N VAL A 262 17.19 -4.31 -3.33
CA VAL A 262 17.20 -2.88 -3.66
C VAL A 262 18.47 -2.42 -4.38
N PRO A 263 19.71 -2.79 -3.96
CA PRO A 263 20.91 -2.36 -4.68
C PRO A 263 20.88 -2.77 -6.16
N SER A 264 20.56 -4.04 -6.44
CA SER A 264 20.45 -4.57 -7.80
C SER A 264 19.23 -4.06 -8.56
N HIS A 265 18.19 -3.59 -7.86
CA HIS A 265 17.04 -2.97 -8.51
C HIS A 265 17.35 -1.53 -8.95
N LEU A 266 17.97 -0.74 -8.06
CA LEU A 266 18.41 0.61 -8.35
C LEU A 266 19.43 0.65 -9.49
N GLU A 267 20.43 -0.24 -9.47
CA GLU A 267 21.41 -0.36 -10.55
C GLU A 267 20.74 -0.67 -11.90
N ARG A 268 19.70 -1.52 -11.91
CA ARG A 268 18.97 -1.83 -13.13
C ARG A 268 18.23 -0.62 -13.70
N ILE A 269 17.58 0.16 -12.84
CA ILE A 269 16.89 1.39 -13.23
C ILE A 269 17.91 2.40 -13.78
N ARG A 270 19.02 2.61 -13.06
CA ARG A 270 20.11 3.50 -13.47
C ARG A 270 20.70 3.10 -14.82
N SER A 271 20.98 1.81 -15.03
CA SER A 271 21.51 1.30 -16.30
C SER A 271 20.61 1.64 -17.48
N VAL A 272 19.28 1.49 -17.36
CA VAL A 272 18.38 1.90 -18.45
C VAL A 272 18.40 3.41 -18.65
N LEU A 273 18.37 4.20 -17.57
CA LEU A 273 18.43 5.66 -17.66
C LEU A 273 19.74 6.15 -18.33
N ASP A 274 20.87 5.50 -18.05
CA ASP A 274 22.17 5.84 -18.62
C ASP A 274 22.21 5.59 -20.15
N GLU A 275 21.42 4.65 -20.65
CA GLU A 275 21.34 4.29 -22.07
C GLU A 275 20.25 5.04 -22.84
N LEU A 276 19.29 5.68 -22.15
CA LEU A 276 18.25 6.46 -22.83
C LEU A 276 18.85 7.62 -23.66
N PRO A 277 18.25 7.96 -24.81
CA PRO A 277 18.64 9.16 -25.56
C PRO A 277 18.33 10.43 -24.78
N GLU A 278 18.99 11.55 -25.12
CA GLU A 278 18.73 12.85 -24.48
C GLU A 278 17.31 13.37 -24.78
N ASP A 279 16.78 13.06 -25.96
CA ASP A 279 15.43 13.40 -26.37
C ASP A 279 14.56 12.13 -26.51
N ILE A 280 14.00 11.71 -25.38
CA ILE A 280 13.11 10.55 -25.31
C ILE A 280 11.74 10.78 -25.98
N THR A 281 11.37 12.03 -26.32
CA THR A 281 10.08 12.33 -26.95
C THR A 281 10.01 11.85 -28.40
N ARG A 282 11.18 11.54 -28.99
CA ARG A 282 11.34 10.99 -30.33
C ARG A 282 11.29 9.46 -30.38
N ILE A 283 11.19 8.79 -29.23
CA ILE A 283 11.12 7.33 -29.21
C ILE A 283 9.68 6.92 -29.55
N ASP A 284 9.50 6.35 -30.75
CA ASP A 284 8.26 5.67 -31.14
C ASP A 284 8.13 4.36 -30.36
N VAL A 285 7.68 4.43 -29.10
CA VAL A 285 7.23 3.26 -28.36
C VAL A 285 5.75 3.05 -28.69
N PRO A 286 5.35 1.91 -29.28
CA PRO A 286 3.94 1.59 -29.46
C PRO A 286 3.23 1.73 -28.11
N PRO A 287 2.14 2.52 -28.03
CA PRO A 287 1.42 2.71 -26.79
C PRO A 287 1.05 1.33 -26.25
N ALA A 288 1.37 1.08 -24.97
CA ALA A 288 1.01 -0.18 -24.34
C ALA A 288 -0.50 -0.37 -24.50
N GLN A 289 -0.92 -1.42 -25.20
CA GLN A 289 -2.32 -1.79 -25.21
C GLN A 289 -2.63 -2.43 -23.87
N HIS A 290 -3.07 -1.62 -22.92
CA HIS A 290 -3.83 -2.13 -21.78
C HIS A 290 -5.13 -2.72 -22.36
N THR A 291 -5.45 -3.96 -22.01
CA THR A 291 -6.59 -4.72 -22.58
C THR A 291 -7.81 -3.83 -22.85
N GLY A 292 -8.15 -3.68 -24.13
CA GLY A 292 -9.10 -2.70 -24.66
C GLY A 292 -10.58 -3.04 -24.45
N LEU A 293 -11.00 -3.35 -23.22
CA LEU A 293 -12.44 -3.41 -22.90
C LEU A 293 -13.06 -2.02 -22.65
N SER A 294 -12.24 -0.97 -22.56
CA SER A 294 -12.71 0.39 -22.27
C SER A 294 -13.27 1.15 -23.48
N GLN A 295 -13.15 0.62 -24.72
CA GLN A 295 -13.65 1.29 -25.93
C GLN A 295 -15.08 0.88 -26.34
N GLN A 296 -15.75 0.00 -25.58
CA GLN A 296 -17.11 -0.47 -25.92
C GLN A 296 -18.21 -0.05 -24.93
N ILE A 297 -17.94 0.84 -23.98
CA ILE A 297 -18.98 1.41 -23.12
C ILE A 297 -18.94 2.94 -23.26
N GLY A 298 -19.16 3.41 -24.48
CA GLY A 298 -19.70 4.74 -24.75
C GLY A 298 -21.20 4.59 -24.96
N ASP A 299 -21.97 5.45 -24.30
CA ASP A 299 -23.42 5.64 -24.48
C ASP A 299 -24.34 4.59 -23.86
N SER A 300 -24.37 4.57 -22.52
CA SER A 300 -25.58 4.19 -21.80
C SER A 300 -25.69 5.03 -20.52
N HIS A 301 -26.60 6.00 -20.53
CA HIS A 301 -27.03 6.73 -19.34
C HIS A 301 -27.42 5.74 -18.24
N ILE A 302 -26.64 5.70 -17.16
CA ILE A 302 -27.03 5.03 -15.92
C ILE A 302 -27.03 6.10 -14.84
N SER A 303 -28.23 6.44 -14.39
CA SER A 303 -28.49 7.28 -13.22
C SER A 303 -27.73 6.76 -12.01
N THR A 304 -26.90 7.63 -11.44
CA THR A 304 -26.30 7.46 -10.13
C THR A 304 -27.34 7.71 -9.05
N SER A 305 -27.57 6.72 -8.18
CA SER A 305 -28.19 6.90 -6.87
C SER A 305 -27.28 6.30 -5.81
N ASP A 306 -26.89 7.18 -4.90
CA ASP A 306 -26.49 7.03 -3.50
C ASP A 306 -25.43 6.00 -3.11
N VAL A 307 -24.30 6.50 -2.57
CA VAL A 307 -23.83 6.14 -1.23
C VAL A 307 -22.86 7.20 -0.69
N ASP A 308 -23.09 7.53 0.59
CA ASP A 308 -22.48 8.55 1.44
C ASP A 308 -20.94 8.66 1.39
N ALA A 309 -20.46 9.89 1.21
CA ALA A 309 -19.17 10.33 1.69
C ALA A 309 -19.41 11.46 2.70
N LEU A 310 -19.01 11.23 3.95
CA LEU A 310 -18.96 12.27 4.98
C LEU A 310 -17.74 13.16 4.68
N GLU A 311 -17.99 14.37 4.19
CA GLU A 311 -17.00 15.43 4.06
C GLU A 311 -16.89 16.20 5.38
N GLU A 312 -15.67 16.37 5.89
CA GLU A 312 -15.34 17.38 6.91
C GLU A 312 -14.88 18.68 6.21
N PRO A 313 -15.26 19.87 6.71
CA PRO A 313 -15.05 21.11 5.98
C PRO A 313 -13.65 21.73 6.18
N GLU A 314 -13.09 22.20 5.07
CA GLU A 314 -11.96 23.13 5.00
C GLU A 314 -12.34 24.54 5.49
N ASN A 315 -11.40 25.25 6.12
CA ASN A 315 -11.59 26.61 6.64
C ASN A 315 -10.39 27.49 6.27
N ASP A 316 -10.63 28.61 5.58
CA ASP A 316 -9.73 29.78 5.48
C ASP A 316 -10.55 30.98 4.90
N SER A 317 -10.97 32.02 5.65
CA SER A 317 -10.27 33.25 6.12
C SER A 317 -11.05 34.52 5.61
N PRO A 318 -10.98 35.78 6.14
CA PRO A 318 -10.53 36.35 7.43
C PRO A 318 -11.48 37.44 8.11
N SER A 319 -11.11 37.82 9.35
CA SER A 319 -11.55 38.76 10.46
C SER A 319 -12.16 40.17 10.20
N PRO A 320 -12.48 41.08 11.19
CA PRO A 320 -12.41 41.05 12.69
C PRO A 320 -13.61 41.67 13.51
N VAL A 321 -13.63 41.52 14.86
CA VAL A 321 -13.85 42.54 15.93
C VAL A 321 -14.29 41.92 17.30
N GLU A 322 -13.39 42.07 18.29
CA GLU A 322 -13.44 42.19 19.79
C GLU A 322 -14.36 41.41 20.77
N PRO A 323 -13.92 41.21 22.05
CA PRO A 323 -14.24 40.00 22.86
C PRO A 323 -14.93 40.26 24.22
N ILE A 324 -15.84 39.36 24.67
CA ILE A 324 -16.18 39.12 26.11
C ILE A 324 -16.77 37.68 26.28
N PRO A 325 -16.91 37.11 27.51
CA PRO A 325 -16.00 36.19 28.20
C PRO A 325 -16.47 34.71 28.23
N ILE A 326 -15.51 33.81 28.50
CA ILE A 326 -15.64 32.36 28.50
C ILE A 326 -16.42 31.85 29.74
N HIS A 327 -17.51 31.14 29.49
CA HIS A 327 -18.09 30.15 30.41
C HIS A 327 -18.04 28.78 29.73
N THR A 328 -17.30 27.85 30.32
CA THR A 328 -17.28 26.42 29.95
C THR A 328 -18.56 25.72 30.43
N PRO A 329 -19.11 24.76 29.66
CA PRO A 329 -19.95 23.71 30.23
C PRO A 329 -19.39 22.30 30.02
N GLU A 330 -19.70 21.50 31.02
CA GLU A 330 -19.31 20.12 31.27
C GLU A 330 -19.89 19.11 30.28
N THR A 331 -19.13 18.03 30.09
CA THR A 331 -19.49 16.81 29.37
C THR A 331 -20.57 16.04 30.12
N SER A 332 -21.72 15.76 29.48
CA SER A 332 -22.73 14.84 30.01
C SER A 332 -23.15 13.80 28.98
N LEU A 333 -23.06 12.55 29.44
CA LEU A 333 -23.43 11.29 28.80
C LEU A 333 -24.92 11.24 28.41
N SER A 334 -25.24 10.67 27.25
CA SER A 334 -26.60 10.24 26.86
C SER A 334 -26.48 8.80 26.32
N ALA A 335 -26.92 7.77 27.04
CA ALA A 335 -28.29 7.27 27.22
C ALA A 335 -28.73 6.30 26.10
N ILE A 336 -28.89 5.02 26.50
CA ILE A 336 -29.34 3.87 25.69
C ILE A 336 -30.87 3.93 25.50
N PRO A 337 -31.45 3.63 24.32
CA PRO A 337 -32.89 3.58 24.14
C PRO A 337 -33.49 2.25 24.63
N THR A 338 -34.56 2.33 25.44
CA THR A 338 -35.35 1.18 25.92
C THR A 338 -36.65 1.06 25.13
N ILE A 339 -37.00 -0.16 24.71
CA ILE A 339 -38.20 -0.53 23.94
C ILE A 339 -39.45 -0.52 24.86
N PRO A 340 -40.62 0.00 24.43
CA PRO A 340 -41.81 0.09 25.27
C PRO A 340 -42.65 -1.21 25.29
N ARG A 341 -43.02 -1.67 26.50
CA ARG A 341 -44.05 -2.71 26.73
C ARG A 341 -45.42 -2.09 27.05
N GLN A 342 -46.45 -2.60 26.40
CA GLN A 342 -47.86 -2.22 26.59
C GLN A 342 -48.41 -2.60 27.98
N ARG A 343 -49.30 -1.74 28.50
CA ARG A 343 -50.05 -1.91 29.75
C ARG A 343 -51.30 -2.78 29.57
N GLY A 344 -51.53 -3.68 30.52
CA GLY A 344 -52.80 -4.38 30.76
C GLY A 344 -53.25 -4.23 32.22
N SER A 345 -54.54 -4.02 32.41
CA SER A 345 -55.27 -3.38 33.52
C SER A 345 -55.37 -4.16 34.86
N PRO A 346 -55.84 -3.54 35.98
CA PRO A 346 -55.69 -4.05 37.34
C PRO A 346 -56.82 -4.98 37.80
N ARG A 347 -56.50 -5.97 38.64
CA ARG A 347 -57.48 -6.83 39.33
C ARG A 347 -57.77 -6.33 40.75
N ARG A 348 -59.07 -6.25 41.02
CA ARG A 348 -59.75 -5.82 42.24
C ARG A 348 -59.75 -6.95 43.29
N ALA A 349 -59.50 -6.60 44.54
CA ALA A 349 -59.62 -7.49 45.69
C ALA A 349 -61.08 -7.65 46.15
N SER A 350 -61.48 -8.86 46.51
CA SER A 350 -62.63 -9.16 47.36
C SER A 350 -62.39 -10.51 48.03
N GLY A 351 -62.60 -10.58 49.34
CA GLY A 351 -62.18 -11.69 50.19
C GLY A 351 -63.28 -12.66 50.61
N LYS A 352 -62.88 -13.48 51.62
CA LYS A 352 -63.63 -14.33 52.57
C LYS A 352 -63.98 -15.79 52.19
N ARG A 353 -63.25 -16.68 52.91
CA ARG A 353 -63.67 -17.76 53.85
C ARG A 353 -64.18 -19.15 53.38
N ALA A 354 -63.85 -20.09 54.27
CA ALA A 354 -64.27 -21.49 54.47
C ALA A 354 -63.55 -22.52 53.57
N ARG A 355 -62.95 -23.61 54.06
CA ARG A 355 -63.02 -24.32 55.35
C ARG A 355 -61.62 -24.66 55.88
#